data_AF-A0A930RGB3-F1
#
_entry.id   AF-A0A930RGB3-F1
#
_cell.length_a   1.000
_cell.length_b   1.000
_cell.length_c   1.000
_cell.angle_alpha   90.00
_cell.angle_beta   90.00
_cell.angle_gamma   90.00
#
_symmetry.space_group_name_H-M   'P 1'
#
loop_
_entity.id
_entity.type
_entity.pdbx_description
1 polymer ?
#
loop_
_entity_poly.entity_id
_entity_poly.type
_entity_poly.pdbx_seq_one_letter_code
_entity_poly.pdbx_strand_id
1 'polypeptide(L)'
;MRAVVTRVKEASVHIDGMLHGQIGTGYLILLGIAPEDTDADAAHLAEKIIHLRVFSDDEGKMNRALSEVNGAVLVISQFTLFADLKKRRPGFSKAAK
;
A
#
# COMPACT_ATOMS: atom_id res chain seq x y z
N MET A 1 -9.21 -8.00 1.79
CA MET A 1 -7.87 -7.52 1.44
C MET A 1 -7.50 -6.41 2.42
N ARG A 2 -6.21 -6.21 2.74
CA ARG A 2 -5.77 -5.13 3.64
C ARG A 2 -4.61 -4.37 3.01
N ALA A 3 -4.63 -3.05 3.10
CA ALA A 3 -3.52 -2.21 2.69
C ALA A 3 -3.14 -1.24 3.80
N VAL A 4 -1.83 -1.07 4.00
CA VAL A 4 -1.28 0.09 4.71
C VAL A 4 -0.72 1.03 3.66
N VAL A 5 -1.35 2.18 3.51
CA VAL A 5 -0.99 3.20 2.50
C VAL A 5 -0.23 4.32 3.19
N THR A 6 1.00 4.56 2.75
CA THR A 6 1.84 5.63 3.28
C THR A 6 2.10 6.64 2.17
N ARG A 7 1.74 7.90 2.39
CA ARG A 7 2.14 9.02 1.53
C ARG A 7 3.65 9.24 1.67
N VAL A 8 4.38 9.14 0.56
CA VAL A 8 5.84 9.25 0.54
C VAL A 8 6.31 10.37 -0.39
N LYS A 9 7.49 10.92 -0.09
CA LYS A 9 8.24 11.77 -1.04
C LYS A 9 9.06 10.91 -2.02
N GLU A 10 9.47 9.73 -1.58
CA GLU A 10 10.16 8.72 -2.35
C GLU A 10 10.04 7.36 -1.62
N ALA A 11 10.12 6.27 -2.37
CA ALA A 11 10.24 4.92 -1.81
C ALA A 11 10.96 4.00 -2.80
N SER A 12 11.69 3.03 -2.29
CA SER A 12 12.34 2.00 -3.10
C SER A 12 12.32 0.64 -2.41
N VAL A 13 12.47 -0.42 -3.21
CA VAL A 13 12.66 -1.79 -2.74
C VAL A 13 13.94 -2.36 -3.33
N HIS A 14 14.77 -2.91 -2.45
CA HIS A 14 15.97 -3.65 -2.81
C HIS A 14 15.84 -5.10 -2.38
N ILE A 15 16.29 -6.02 -3.23
CA ILE A 15 16.40 -7.46 -2.93
C ILE A 15 17.86 -7.82 -3.15
N ASP A 16 18.50 -8.40 -2.13
CA ASP A 16 19.93 -8.73 -2.14
C ASP A 16 20.82 -7.53 -2.55
N GLY A 17 20.43 -6.33 -2.11
CA GLY A 17 21.11 -5.07 -2.41
C GLY A 17 20.80 -4.46 -3.77
N MET A 18 20.14 -5.20 -4.69
CA MET A 18 19.79 -4.72 -6.02
C MET A 18 18.46 -3.98 -6.02
N LEU A 19 18.36 -2.88 -6.76
CA LEU A 19 17.12 -2.10 -6.88
C LEU A 19 16.12 -2.85 -7.78
N HIS A 20 14.93 -3.12 -7.28
CA HIS A 20 13.83 -3.77 -8.03
C HIS A 20 12.67 -2.83 -8.36
N GLY A 21 12.53 -1.73 -7.62
CA GLY A 21 11.49 -0.74 -7.86
C GLY A 21 11.72 0.52 -7.06
N GLN A 22 11.40 1.67 -7.65
CA GLN A 22 11.51 2.98 -7.03
C GLN A 22 10.40 3.90 -7.54
N ILE A 23 9.93 4.77 -6.67
CA ILE A 23 9.02 5.87 -6.99
C ILE A 23 9.52 7.18 -6.35
N GLY A 24 9.14 8.30 -6.96
CA GLY A 24 9.17 9.62 -6.32
C GLY A 24 7.94 9.84 -5.44
N THR A 25 7.37 11.05 -5.48
CA THR A 25 6.13 11.39 -4.76
C THR A 25 5.03 10.38 -5.09
N GLY A 26 4.37 9.86 -4.05
CA GLY A 26 3.36 8.85 -4.28
C GLY A 26 2.96 8.06 -3.04
N TYR A 27 2.62 6.79 -3.25
CA TYR A 27 2.27 5.86 -2.20
C TYR A 27 3.22 4.66 -2.14
N LEU A 28 3.73 4.39 -0.93
CA LEU A 28 4.18 3.05 -0.57
C LEU A 28 2.99 2.29 0.00
N ILE A 29 2.65 1.16 -0.62
CA ILE A 29 1.53 0.32 -0.21
C ILE A 29 2.08 -1.03 0.24
N LEU A 30 1.85 -1.36 1.51
CA LEU A 30 1.99 -2.73 1.99
C LEU A 30 0.64 -3.43 1.80
N LEU A 31 0.60 -4.47 0.95
CA LEU A 31 -0.64 -5.15 0.57
C LEU A 31 -0.67 -6.57 1.15
N GLY A 32 -1.69 -6.85 1.95
CA GLY A 32 -2.00 -8.17 2.47
C GLY A 32 -3.25 -8.72 1.78
N ILE A 33 -3.22 -10.01 1.47
CA ILE A 33 -4.32 -10.76 0.85
C ILE A 33 -4.72 -11.89 1.80
N ALA A 34 -6.03 -12.09 1.99
CA ALA A 34 -6.62 -13.22 2.71
C ALA A 34 -7.18 -14.27 1.72
N PRO A 35 -7.34 -15.54 2.13
CA PRO A 35 -7.83 -16.61 1.23
C PRO A 35 -9.20 -16.34 0.60
N GLU A 36 -10.06 -15.56 1.27
CA GLU A 36 -11.40 -15.20 0.81
C GLU A 36 -11.45 -13.98 -0.12
N ASP A 37 -10.32 -13.29 -0.33
CA ASP A 37 -10.28 -12.09 -1.16
C ASP A 37 -10.43 -12.39 -2.65
N THR A 38 -11.15 -11.51 -3.33
CA THR A 38 -11.45 -11.64 -4.75
C THR A 38 -10.86 -10.49 -5.58
N ASP A 39 -10.86 -10.65 -6.90
CA ASP A 39 -10.46 -9.58 -7.83
C ASP A 39 -11.36 -8.34 -7.68
N ALA A 40 -12.63 -8.51 -7.31
CA ALA A 40 -13.53 -7.40 -7.03
C ALA A 40 -13.09 -6.60 -5.80
N ASP A 41 -12.61 -7.27 -4.75
CA ASP A 41 -12.02 -6.62 -3.57
C ASP A 41 -10.76 -5.85 -3.93
N ALA A 42 -9.92 -6.41 -4.80
CA ALA A 42 -8.71 -5.77 -5.30
C ALA A 42 -9.04 -4.50 -6.10
N ALA A 43 -9.98 -4.59 -7.04
CA ALA A 43 -10.42 -3.45 -7.85
C ALA A 43 -11.02 -2.34 -6.98
N HIS A 44 -11.88 -2.71 -6.02
CA HIS A 44 -12.47 -1.75 -5.09
C HIS A 44 -11.42 -1.06 -4.21
N LEU A 45 -10.44 -1.81 -3.70
CA LEU A 45 -9.36 -1.25 -2.89
C LEU A 45 -8.46 -0.33 -3.71
N ALA A 46 -8.09 -0.72 -4.94
CA ALA A 46 -7.30 0.10 -5.85
C ALA A 46 -8.01 1.43 -6.15
N GLU A 47 -9.29 1.38 -6.53
CA GLU A 47 -10.12 2.55 -6.82
C GLU A 47 -10.17 3.49 -5.61
N LYS A 48 -10.39 2.94 -4.41
CA LYS A 48 -10.41 3.72 -3.17
C LYS A 48 -9.08 4.42 -2.92
N ILE A 49 -7.95 3.73 -3.13
CA ILE A 49 -6.61 4.26 -2.83
C ILE A 49 -6.22 5.38 -3.79
N ILE A 50 -6.42 5.22 -5.10
CA ILE A 50 -6.00 6.23 -6.08
C ILE A 50 -6.77 7.55 -5.93
N HIS A 51 -8.00 7.49 -5.38
CA HIS A 51 -8.87 8.64 -5.15
C HIS A 51 -8.71 9.29 -3.77
N LEU A 52 -7.82 8.79 -2.89
CA LEU A 52 -7.55 9.43 -1.59
C LEU A 52 -6.97 10.83 -1.79
N ARG A 53 -7.68 11.85 -1.29
CA ARG A 53 -7.25 13.26 -1.37
C ARG A 53 -6.32 13.63 -0.22
N VAL A 54 -5.15 13.00 -0.16
CA VAL A 54 -4.17 13.16 0.95
C VAL A 54 -2.89 13.88 0.54
N PHE A 55 -2.79 14.39 -0.68
CA PHE A 55 -1.68 15.25 -1.11
C PHE A 55 -2.04 16.72 -0.97
N SER A 56 -1.02 17.55 -0.72
CA SER A 56 -1.21 18.99 -0.50
C SER A 56 -1.52 19.73 -1.80
N ASP A 57 -2.48 20.65 -1.75
CA ASP A 57 -2.70 21.68 -2.77
C ASP A 57 -1.73 22.86 -2.59
N ASP A 58 -1.96 23.93 -3.35
CA ASP A 58 -1.10 25.12 -3.34
C ASP A 58 -1.24 25.95 -2.05
N GLU A 59 -2.28 25.70 -1.25
CA GLU A 59 -2.48 26.27 0.08
C GLU A 59 -1.93 25.37 1.20
N GLY A 60 -1.30 24.24 0.83
CA GLY A 60 -0.77 23.25 1.78
C GLY A 60 -1.82 22.31 2.37
N LYS A 61 -3.10 22.45 2.00
CA LYS A 61 -4.20 21.61 2.52
C LYS A 61 -4.25 20.28 1.78
N MET A 62 -4.59 19.21 2.49
CA MET A 62 -4.69 17.88 1.91
C MET A 62 -5.96 17.76 1.06
N ASN A 63 -5.82 18.05 -0.22
CA ASN A 63 -6.94 18.17 -1.16
C ASN A 63 -6.67 17.49 -2.50
N ARG A 64 -5.46 17.04 -2.84
CA ARG A 64 -5.16 16.42 -4.13
C ARG A 64 -5.14 14.90 -4.04
N ALA A 65 -5.73 14.24 -5.04
CA ALA A 65 -5.58 12.81 -5.28
C ALA A 65 -4.21 12.49 -5.91
N LEU A 66 -3.87 11.20 -6.05
CA LEU A 66 -2.58 10.77 -6.58
C LEU A 66 -2.32 11.28 -8.02
N SER A 67 -3.34 11.23 -8.88
CA SER A 67 -3.25 11.70 -10.27
C SER A 67 -3.00 13.21 -10.36
N GLU A 68 -3.58 14.00 -9.46
CA GLU A 68 -3.44 15.46 -9.41
C GLU A 68 -2.01 15.90 -9.03
N VAL A 69 -1.18 15.00 -8.49
CA VAL A 69 0.24 15.24 -8.19
C VAL A 69 1.20 14.47 -9.10
N ASN A 70 0.70 13.83 -10.17
CA ASN A 70 1.46 12.93 -11.02
C ASN A 70 2.23 11.86 -10.21
N GLY A 71 1.62 11.40 -9.12
CA GLY A 71 2.26 10.50 -8.17
C GLY A 71 2.28 9.05 -8.67
N ALA A 72 3.26 8.29 -8.19
CA ALA A 72 3.41 6.88 -8.52
C ALA A 72 3.06 5.98 -7.31
N VAL A 73 3.00 4.67 -7.53
CA VAL A 73 2.71 3.70 -6.47
C VAL A 73 3.79 2.62 -6.48
N LEU A 74 4.29 2.29 -5.29
CA LEU A 74 5.12 1.12 -5.03
C LEU A 74 4.33 0.17 -4.14
N VAL A 75 3.95 -0.99 -4.67
CA VAL A 75 3.20 -2.02 -3.95
C VAL A 75 4.12 -3.16 -3.52
N ILE A 76 4.12 -3.48 -2.24
CA ILE A 76 4.92 -4.54 -1.63
C ILE A 76 3.98 -5.56 -0.98
N SER A 77 4.13 -6.83 -1.35
CA SER A 77 3.40 -7.93 -0.71
C SER A 77 3.77 -8.02 0.78
N GLN A 78 2.77 -8.01 1.66
CA GLN A 78 2.94 -7.94 3.11
C GLN A 78 1.94 -8.85 3.84
N PHE A 79 2.22 -10.15 3.88
CA PHE A 79 1.36 -11.14 4.54
C PHE A 79 1.16 -10.89 6.06
N THR A 80 2.11 -10.18 6.70
CA THR A 80 2.04 -9.90 8.15
C THR A 80 0.86 -8.99 8.54
N LEU A 81 0.20 -8.32 7.59
CA LEU A 81 -1.03 -7.57 7.85
C LEU A 81 -2.20 -8.46 8.31
N PHE A 82 -2.10 -9.77 8.12
CA PHE A 82 -3.05 -10.78 8.61
C PHE A 82 -2.53 -11.59 9.81
N ALA A 83 -1.51 -11.08 10.50
CA ALA A 83 -1.00 -11.68 11.73
C ALA A 83 -2.08 -11.76 12.84
N ASP A 84 -2.23 -12.92 13.46
CA ASP A 84 -2.84 -13.07 14.78
C ASP A 84 -1.79 -12.80 15.86
N LEU A 85 -1.99 -11.73 16.62
CA LEU A 85 -1.08 -11.23 17.65
C LEU A 85 -1.53 -11.58 19.08
N LYS A 86 -2.46 -12.52 19.28
CA LYS A 86 -2.90 -12.97 20.61
C LYS A 86 -1.76 -13.56 21.46
N LYS A 87 -0.72 -14.10 20.82
CA LYS A 87 0.51 -14.61 21.47
C LYS A 87 1.72 -13.82 20.98
N ARG A 88 2.84 -13.92 21.70
CA ARG A 88 4.12 -13.25 21.34
C ARG A 88 4.70 -13.72 20.00
N ARG A 89 4.40 -14.95 19.57
CA ARG A 89 4.70 -15.43 18.22
C ARG A 89 3.47 -15.25 17.34
N PRO A 90 3.53 -14.40 16.30
CA PRO A 90 2.41 -14.20 15.38
C PRO A 90 2.04 -15.49 14.64
N GLY A 91 0.74 -15.73 14.47
CA GLY A 91 0.21 -16.74 13.56
C GLY A 91 -0.27 -16.10 12.26
N PHE A 92 -0.13 -16.77 11.12
CA PHE A 92 -0.49 -16.22 9.80
C PHE A 92 -1.51 -17.07 9.05
N SER A 93 -2.32 -17.85 9.76
CA SER A 93 -3.33 -18.73 9.15
C SER A 93 -4.43 -17.98 8.40
N LYS A 94 -4.51 -16.65 8.54
CA LYS A 94 -5.46 -15.76 7.85
C LYS A 94 -4.86 -15.09 6.61
N ALA A 95 -3.58 -15.28 6.32
CA ALA A 95 -2.98 -14.79 5.08
C ALA A 95 -3.21 -15.80 3.96
N ALA A 96 -3.41 -15.31 2.73
CA ALA A 96 -3.38 -16.13 1.53
C ALA A 96 -1.99 -16.78 1.37
N LYS A 97 -1.96 -17.96 0.74
CA LYS A 97 -0.73 -18.72 0.45
C LYS A 97 -0.25 -18.45 -0.96
#